data_AF-A0A9P5SH56-F1
#
_entry.id   AF-A0A9P5SH56-F1
#
_cell.length_a   1.000
_cell.length_b   1.000
_cell.length_c   1.000
_cell.angle_alpha   90.00
_cell.angle_beta   90.00
_cell.angle_gamma   90.00
#
_symmetry.space_group_name_H-M   'P 1'
#
loop_
_entity.id
_entity.type
_entity.pdbx_description
1 polymer ?
#
loop_
_entity_poly.entity_id
_entity_poly.type
_entity_poly.pdbx_seq_one_letter_code
_entity_poly.pdbx_strand_id
1 'polypeptide(L)'
;MYRDVTETDCMKFEKLLAKHECTSATFIRQISNGEEDFSLNRTQLGDMKKFLVVMMYRSEDRRSQYFNRRFDFLTEISLKRHMDHNKFSSIQTVWFENLKWIIEAPVDDIVKEYQKAFIFRVKSESPAARLSPYRGPIHGSELEDFGYLMTQTIACIWQAEAGSEFILFEGCFGVWDGDTGIWFHNFFIISPRFAIVLVNELYLTERMKEKPRWTSLFGDSLHAFPETNYKKGPLPKDFDLETLFYHSTPDDVFKYKRIVVPKEDVYKVNGIFLDARRKFLTYKSTVSMYKSLRYHDKVKKHMFQDCLDYSVLRPGLPTVLPLGNSDATSGTTVLPPGNSGSNRRTSIILLIGKPVAGKSTILTQLGTKTSRGRSMGSTKDVYEE
;
A
#
# COMPACT_ATOMS: atom_id res chain seq x y z
N MET A 1 -2.56 -8.75 15.46
CA MET A 1 -3.84 -8.71 16.19
C MET A 1 -3.76 -7.55 17.16
N TYR A 2 -4.65 -6.59 17.01
CA TYR A 2 -4.70 -5.40 17.86
C TYR A 2 -5.61 -5.67 19.05
N ARG A 3 -5.05 -5.64 20.25
CA ARG A 3 -5.81 -5.71 21.50
C ARG A 3 -5.71 -4.35 22.17
N ASP A 4 -6.85 -3.71 22.36
CA ASP A 4 -6.95 -2.48 23.12
C ASP A 4 -7.41 -2.82 24.53
N VAL A 5 -6.48 -2.90 25.48
CA VAL A 5 -6.80 -3.27 26.87
C VAL A 5 -7.59 -2.18 27.60
N THR A 6 -7.73 -0.99 27.01
CA THR A 6 -8.49 0.12 27.58
C THR A 6 -9.97 0.10 27.18
N GLU A 7 -10.32 -0.66 26.15
CA GLU A 7 -11.71 -0.82 25.68
C GLU A 7 -12.40 -2.00 26.38
N THR A 8 -13.68 -1.85 26.71
CA THR A 8 -14.50 -2.93 27.30
C THR A 8 -14.49 -4.19 26.43
N ASP A 9 -14.55 -4.01 25.11
CA ASP A 9 -14.29 -5.07 24.14
C ASP A 9 -12.88 -4.89 23.57
N CYS A 10 -11.90 -5.54 24.21
CA CYS A 10 -10.50 -5.41 23.80
C CYS A 10 -10.20 -5.85 22.36
N MET A 11 -11.15 -6.55 21.70
CA MET A 11 -11.07 -7.00 20.32
C MET A 11 -11.92 -6.14 19.36
N LYS A 12 -12.60 -5.09 19.84
CA LYS A 12 -13.46 -4.20 19.06
C LYS A 12 -12.78 -3.75 17.77
N PHE A 13 -11.54 -3.28 17.89
CA PHE A 13 -10.80 -2.76 16.77
C PHE A 13 -10.42 -3.82 15.73
N GLU A 14 -10.00 -5.02 16.16
CA GLU A 14 -9.76 -6.14 15.26
C GLU A 14 -11.06 -6.58 14.54
N LYS A 15 -12.21 -6.53 15.22
CA LYS A 15 -13.53 -6.82 14.62
C LYS A 15 -13.90 -5.79 13.55
N LEU A 16 -13.64 -4.50 13.79
CA LEU A 16 -13.85 -3.45 12.81
C LEU A 16 -12.94 -3.60 11.59
N LEU A 17 -11.67 -3.95 11.80
CA LEU A 17 -10.75 -4.30 10.72
C LEU A 17 -11.24 -5.49 9.90
N ALA A 18 -11.65 -6.57 10.58
CA ALA A 18 -12.16 -7.76 9.92
C ALA A 18 -13.41 -7.46 9.08
N LYS A 19 -14.26 -6.53 9.53
CA LYS A 19 -15.41 -6.04 8.75
C LYS A 19 -14.96 -5.32 7.47
N HIS A 20 -13.99 -4.39 7.57
CA HIS A 20 -13.43 -3.69 6.41
C HIS A 20 -12.75 -4.65 5.41
N GLU A 21 -11.98 -5.61 5.92
CA GLU A 21 -11.35 -6.68 5.14
C GLU A 21 -12.40 -7.54 4.42
N CYS A 22 -13.47 -7.94 5.11
CA CYS A 22 -14.54 -8.74 4.54
C CYS A 22 -15.27 -7.99 3.42
N THR A 23 -15.66 -6.74 3.66
CA THR A 23 -16.29 -5.87 2.65
C THR A 23 -15.36 -5.73 1.44
N SER A 24 -14.09 -5.39 1.65
CA SER A 24 -13.15 -5.16 0.54
C SER A 24 -12.79 -6.44 -0.22
N ALA A 25 -12.79 -7.59 0.45
CA ALA A 25 -12.60 -8.88 -0.19
C ALA A 25 -13.70 -9.20 -1.20
N THR A 26 -14.92 -8.66 -1.06
CA THR A 26 -15.98 -8.84 -2.07
C THR A 26 -15.59 -8.16 -3.38
N PHE A 27 -15.06 -6.94 -3.34
CA PHE A 27 -14.60 -6.20 -4.52
C PHE A 27 -13.37 -6.84 -5.15
N ILE A 28 -12.41 -7.27 -4.33
CA ILE A 28 -11.22 -7.99 -4.81
C ILE A 28 -11.63 -9.29 -5.53
N ARG A 29 -12.65 -9.99 -5.02
CA ARG A 29 -13.20 -11.18 -5.70
C ARG A 29 -13.83 -10.83 -7.04
N GLN A 30 -14.60 -9.75 -7.13
CA GLN A 30 -15.16 -9.27 -8.40
C GLN A 30 -14.06 -8.97 -9.43
N ILE A 31 -12.99 -8.27 -9.02
CA ILE A 31 -11.80 -8.06 -9.85
C ILE A 31 -11.20 -9.41 -10.28
N SER A 32 -11.12 -10.40 -9.40
CA SER A 32 -10.51 -11.69 -9.72
C SER A 32 -11.36 -12.61 -10.60
N ASN A 33 -12.70 -12.54 -10.50
CA ASN A 33 -13.62 -13.53 -11.07
C ASN A 33 -13.87 -13.40 -12.58
N GLY A 34 -13.25 -12.43 -13.25
CA GLY A 34 -13.12 -12.41 -14.72
C GLY A 34 -14.20 -11.64 -15.48
N GLU A 35 -15.14 -10.95 -14.83
CA GLU A 35 -16.00 -9.99 -15.53
C GLU A 35 -15.14 -8.84 -16.06
N GLU A 36 -15.08 -8.66 -17.39
CA GLU A 36 -14.22 -7.65 -18.03
C GLU A 36 -14.50 -6.24 -17.48
N ASP A 37 -15.77 -5.96 -17.20
CA ASP A 37 -16.24 -4.74 -16.59
C ASP A 37 -16.88 -5.02 -15.23
N PHE A 38 -16.60 -4.18 -14.24
CA PHE A 38 -17.34 -4.18 -12.97
C PHE A 38 -17.66 -2.76 -12.55
N SER A 39 -18.65 -2.63 -11.68
CA SER A 39 -19.11 -1.32 -11.20
C SER A 39 -19.06 -1.23 -9.69
N LEU A 40 -18.62 -0.09 -9.18
CA LEU A 40 -18.72 0.26 -7.76
C LEU A 40 -19.57 1.52 -7.63
N ASN A 41 -20.46 1.57 -6.64
CA ASN A 41 -21.01 2.86 -6.25
C ASN A 41 -19.96 3.66 -5.44
N ARG A 42 -20.24 4.94 -5.20
CA ARG A 42 -19.31 5.84 -4.47
C ARG A 42 -18.97 5.33 -3.09
N THR A 43 -19.95 4.83 -2.34
CA THR A 43 -19.74 4.28 -1.00
C THR A 43 -18.78 3.08 -1.06
N GLN A 44 -18.99 2.16 -1.99
CA GLN A 44 -18.15 0.98 -2.20
C GLN A 44 -16.72 1.36 -2.62
N LEU A 45 -16.57 2.36 -3.51
CA LEU A 45 -15.27 2.90 -3.89
C LEU A 45 -14.56 3.54 -2.69
N GLY A 46 -15.30 4.31 -1.88
CA GLY A 46 -14.81 4.91 -0.65
C GLY A 46 -14.31 3.87 0.35
N ASP A 47 -15.11 2.84 0.59
CA ASP A 47 -14.75 1.72 1.48
C ASP A 47 -13.53 0.95 0.97
N MET A 48 -13.46 0.67 -0.33
CA MET A 48 -12.32 0.02 -0.95
C MET A 48 -11.04 0.86 -0.77
N LYS A 49 -11.07 2.15 -1.09
CA LYS A 49 -9.91 3.04 -0.92
C LYS A 49 -9.51 3.14 0.55
N LYS A 50 -10.49 3.31 1.46
CA LYS A 50 -10.24 3.32 2.91
C LYS A 50 -9.53 2.06 3.37
N PHE A 51 -9.95 0.88 2.90
CA PHE A 51 -9.26 -0.37 3.18
C PHE A 51 -7.81 -0.37 2.67
N LEU A 52 -7.56 0.09 1.44
CA LEU A 52 -6.21 0.20 0.90
C LEU A 52 -5.31 1.12 1.74
N VAL A 53 -5.82 2.28 2.16
CA VAL A 53 -5.11 3.22 3.03
C VAL A 53 -4.83 2.61 4.41
N VAL A 54 -5.81 1.91 4.99
CA VAL A 54 -5.63 1.18 6.26
C VAL A 54 -4.52 0.14 6.14
N MET A 55 -4.50 -0.64 5.04
CA MET A 55 -3.45 -1.64 4.83
C MET A 55 -2.07 -1.00 4.64
N MET A 56 -1.97 0.11 3.93
CA MET A 56 -0.75 0.91 3.80
C MET A 56 -0.28 1.42 5.16
N TYR A 57 -1.18 1.99 5.96
CA TYR A 57 -0.85 2.56 7.27
C TYR A 57 -0.43 1.50 8.30
N ARG A 58 -1.00 0.29 8.19
CA ARG A 58 -0.63 -0.88 9.00
C ARG A 58 0.68 -1.53 8.59
N SER A 59 1.27 -1.13 7.45
CA SER A 59 2.53 -1.70 6.98
C SER A 59 3.63 -1.60 8.03
N GLU A 60 4.55 -2.55 8.03
CA GLU A 60 5.67 -2.55 8.99
C GLU A 60 6.53 -1.29 8.84
N ASP A 61 6.67 -0.76 7.63
CA ASP A 61 7.43 0.46 7.37
C ASP A 61 6.79 1.67 8.07
N ARG A 62 5.48 1.89 7.87
CA ARG A 62 4.77 3.00 8.50
C ARG A 62 4.69 2.83 10.02
N ARG A 63 4.36 1.62 10.50
CA ARG A 63 4.37 1.33 11.95
C ARG A 63 5.75 1.58 12.57
N SER A 64 6.81 1.07 11.95
CA SER A 64 8.17 1.23 12.46
C SER A 64 8.67 2.68 12.39
N GLN A 65 8.07 3.53 11.55
CA GLN A 65 8.31 4.97 11.57
C GLN A 65 7.95 5.57 12.94
N TYR A 66 6.75 5.26 13.44
CA TYR A 66 6.29 5.71 14.75
C TYR A 66 7.06 5.07 15.91
N PHE A 67 7.26 3.75 15.85
CA PHE A 67 7.90 3.02 16.95
C PHE A 67 9.38 3.35 17.11
N ASN A 68 10.09 3.65 16.00
CA ASN A 68 11.50 4.03 16.04
C ASN A 68 11.72 5.54 15.87
N ARG A 69 10.65 6.35 15.90
CA ARG A 69 10.69 7.82 15.76
C ARG A 69 11.47 8.31 14.52
N ARG A 70 11.27 7.66 13.37
CA ARG A 70 11.93 8.01 12.10
C ARG A 70 11.14 9.08 11.35
N PHE A 71 11.16 10.30 11.89
CA PHE A 71 10.51 11.46 11.29
C PHE A 71 11.54 12.50 10.91
N ASP A 72 11.24 13.30 9.89
CA ASP A 72 11.97 14.55 9.68
C ASP A 72 11.63 15.54 10.80
N PHE A 73 12.48 16.55 10.95
CA PHE A 73 12.38 17.54 12.02
C PHE A 73 11.03 18.26 12.08
N LEU A 74 10.44 18.60 10.93
CA LEU A 74 9.16 19.33 10.89
C LEU A 74 7.99 18.42 11.27
N THR A 75 7.99 17.19 10.77
CA THR A 75 6.99 16.18 11.14
C THR A 75 7.06 15.86 12.64
N GLU A 76 8.27 15.76 13.21
CA GLU A 76 8.42 15.51 14.65
C GLU A 76 7.86 16.66 15.50
N ILE A 77 8.08 17.92 15.10
CA ILE A 77 7.48 19.09 15.77
C ILE A 77 5.95 19.04 15.67
N SER A 78 5.41 18.74 14.49
CA SER A 78 3.97 18.64 14.27
C SER A 78 3.34 17.52 15.14
N LEU A 79 4.00 16.36 15.22
CA LEU A 79 3.58 15.26 16.08
C LEU A 79 3.57 15.65 17.56
N LYS A 80 4.61 16.33 18.05
CA LYS A 80 4.66 16.81 19.45
C LYS A 80 3.48 17.74 19.75
N ARG A 81 3.17 18.69 18.87
CA ARG A 81 2.01 19.58 19.03
C ARG A 81 0.69 18.81 19.05
N HIS A 82 0.55 17.81 18.19
CA HIS A 82 -0.63 16.96 18.15
C HIS A 82 -0.78 16.12 19.42
N MET A 83 0.33 15.59 19.94
CA MET A 83 0.37 14.89 21.24
C MET A 83 -0.03 15.80 22.39
N ASP A 84 0.54 17.00 22.47
CA ASP A 84 0.22 17.97 23.52
C ASP A 84 -1.26 18.36 23.49
N HIS A 85 -1.80 18.58 22.29
CA HIS A 85 -3.21 18.95 22.10
C HIS A 85 -4.17 17.84 22.54
N ASN A 86 -3.91 16.60 22.13
CA ASN A 86 -4.75 15.44 22.40
C ASN A 86 -4.38 14.69 23.68
N LYS A 87 -3.41 15.20 24.44
CA LYS A 87 -2.91 14.62 25.70
C LYS A 87 -2.38 13.18 25.54
N PHE A 88 -1.74 12.89 24.41
CA PHE A 88 -1.11 11.59 24.19
C PHE A 88 0.25 11.52 24.88
N SER A 89 0.46 10.47 25.67
CA SER A 89 1.70 10.25 26.41
C SER A 89 2.84 9.71 25.55
N SER A 90 2.55 9.14 24.38
CA SER A 90 3.54 8.53 23.50
C SER A 90 3.20 8.66 22.00
N ILE A 91 4.22 8.63 21.15
CA ILE A 91 4.07 8.63 19.69
C ILE A 91 3.40 7.33 19.20
N GLN A 92 3.62 6.22 19.89
CA GLN A 92 2.98 4.93 19.58
C GLN A 92 1.46 5.01 19.82
N THR A 93 1.02 5.75 20.84
CA THR A 93 -0.39 6.06 21.08
C THR A 93 -0.95 6.87 19.91
N VAL A 94 -0.23 7.89 19.41
CA VAL A 94 -0.66 8.65 18.22
C VAL A 94 -0.89 7.73 17.02
N TRP A 95 0.04 6.81 16.75
CA TRP A 95 -0.11 5.87 15.64
C TRP A 95 -1.40 5.06 15.75
N PHE A 96 -1.66 4.52 16.95
CA PHE A 96 -2.81 3.67 17.22
C PHE A 96 -4.13 4.46 17.16
N GLU A 97 -4.18 5.65 17.76
CA GLU A 97 -5.38 6.51 17.77
C GLU A 97 -5.71 7.04 16.37
N ASN A 98 -4.71 7.41 15.57
CA ASN A 98 -4.92 7.74 14.15
C ASN A 98 -5.56 6.57 13.41
N LEU A 99 -5.04 5.35 13.62
CA LEU A 99 -5.57 4.15 12.96
C LEU A 99 -7.01 3.85 13.40
N LYS A 100 -7.28 3.94 14.70
CA LYS A 100 -8.62 3.80 15.29
C LYS A 100 -9.60 4.76 14.64
N TRP A 101 -9.23 6.04 14.60
CA TRP A 101 -10.07 7.07 14.01
C TRP A 101 -10.32 6.85 12.51
N ILE A 102 -9.28 6.52 11.74
CA ILE A 102 -9.44 6.20 10.31
C ILE A 102 -10.46 5.08 10.11
N ILE A 103 -10.40 4.03 10.92
CA ILE A 103 -11.27 2.85 10.79
C ILE A 103 -12.71 3.13 11.23
N GLU A 104 -12.89 3.85 12.33
CA GLU A 104 -14.20 4.14 12.92
C GLU A 104 -14.96 5.24 12.17
N ALA A 105 -14.28 6.31 11.75
CA ALA A 105 -14.93 7.46 11.12
C ALA A 105 -15.47 7.14 9.71
N PRO A 106 -16.67 7.62 9.35
CA PRO A 106 -17.15 7.58 7.97
C PRO A 106 -16.18 8.30 7.02
N VAL A 107 -16.01 7.78 5.79
CA VAL A 107 -15.10 8.37 4.79
C VAL A 107 -15.41 9.86 4.57
N ASP A 108 -16.68 10.21 4.44
CA ASP A 108 -17.12 11.59 4.20
C ASP A 108 -16.70 12.55 5.31
N ASP A 109 -16.68 12.09 6.57
CA ASP A 109 -16.29 12.93 7.70
C ASP A 109 -14.79 13.17 7.71
N ILE A 110 -13.99 12.16 7.36
CA ILE A 110 -12.54 12.33 7.18
C ILE A 110 -12.25 13.30 6.02
N VAL A 111 -12.97 13.16 4.90
CA VAL A 111 -12.82 14.04 3.73
C VAL A 111 -13.19 15.49 4.09
N LYS A 112 -14.26 15.72 4.85
CA LYS A 112 -14.61 17.07 5.33
C LYS A 112 -13.51 17.68 6.21
N GLU A 113 -12.94 16.89 7.11
CA GLU A 113 -11.82 17.35 7.96
C GLU A 113 -10.59 17.69 7.12
N TYR A 114 -10.25 16.84 6.15
CA TYR A 114 -9.17 17.11 5.19
C TYR A 114 -9.41 18.42 4.42
N GLN A 115 -10.62 18.63 3.91
CA GLN A 115 -10.97 19.87 3.19
C GLN A 115 -10.79 21.10 4.06
N LYS A 116 -11.24 21.07 5.32
CA LYS A 116 -11.03 22.19 6.27
C LYS A 116 -9.54 22.49 6.45
N ALA A 117 -8.73 21.46 6.69
CA ALA A 117 -7.29 21.59 6.86
C ALA A 117 -6.60 22.12 5.58
N PHE A 118 -6.99 21.58 4.42
CA PHE A 118 -6.46 21.96 3.12
C PHE A 118 -6.79 23.42 2.78
N ILE A 119 -8.06 23.83 2.90
CA ILE A 119 -8.50 25.21 2.63
C ILE A 119 -7.77 26.19 3.54
N PHE A 120 -7.64 25.86 4.83
CA PHE A 120 -6.89 26.69 5.78
C PHE A 120 -5.44 26.87 5.30
N ARG A 121 -4.77 25.78 4.90
CA ARG A 121 -3.38 25.81 4.44
C ARG A 121 -3.21 26.63 3.16
N VAL A 122 -4.09 26.45 2.18
CA VAL A 122 -4.04 27.18 0.89
C VAL A 122 -4.27 28.67 1.09
N LYS A 123 -5.16 29.06 2.02
CA LYS A 123 -5.44 30.47 2.32
C LYS A 123 -4.39 31.12 3.23
N SER A 124 -3.52 30.35 3.86
CA SER A 124 -2.52 30.89 4.78
C SER A 124 -1.26 31.30 4.04
N GLU A 125 -0.90 32.59 4.13
CA GLU A 125 0.36 33.13 3.59
C GLU A 125 1.56 32.81 4.50
N SER A 126 1.33 32.23 5.69
CA SER A 126 2.37 31.98 6.68
C SER A 126 3.22 30.75 6.31
N PRO A 127 4.56 30.84 6.30
CA PRO A 127 5.43 29.67 6.21
C PRO A 127 5.16 28.63 7.30
N ALA A 128 4.64 29.06 8.46
CA ALA A 128 4.26 28.19 9.58
C ALA A 128 3.01 27.35 9.30
N ALA A 129 2.21 27.68 8.27
CA ALA A 129 1.09 26.85 7.82
C ALA A 129 1.54 25.44 7.42
N ARG A 130 2.82 25.27 7.04
CA ARG A 130 3.43 23.95 6.78
C ARG A 130 3.52 23.05 8.01
N LEU A 131 3.47 23.61 9.22
CA LEU A 131 3.46 22.82 10.45
C LEU A 131 2.06 22.28 10.83
N SER A 132 1.06 22.51 9.96
CA SER A 132 -0.36 22.21 10.12
C SER A 132 -0.94 22.69 11.47
N PRO A 133 -1.70 23.80 11.51
CA PRO A 133 -2.41 24.20 12.73
C PRO A 133 -3.64 23.33 13.01
N TYR A 134 -3.83 22.24 12.25
CA TYR A 134 -4.89 21.29 12.46
C TYR A 134 -4.81 20.68 13.86
N ARG A 135 -5.92 20.78 14.59
CA ARG A 135 -6.09 20.32 15.97
C ARG A 135 -7.22 19.31 16.08
N GLY A 136 -7.37 18.46 15.06
CA GLY A 136 -8.38 17.43 15.07
C GLY A 136 -7.92 16.13 15.72
N PRO A 137 -8.79 15.09 15.64
CA PRO A 137 -8.58 13.81 16.29
C PRO A 137 -7.51 12.94 15.63
N ILE A 138 -7.08 13.28 14.41
CA ILE A 138 -6.01 12.59 13.67
C ILE A 138 -4.84 13.56 13.45
N HIS A 139 -3.61 13.04 13.40
CA HIS A 139 -2.45 13.85 13.04
C HIS A 139 -2.59 14.43 11.63
N GLY A 140 -2.22 15.70 11.46
CA GLY A 140 -2.43 16.43 10.21
C GLY A 140 -1.80 15.79 8.97
N SER A 141 -0.59 15.22 9.08
CA SER A 141 0.05 14.55 7.94
C SER A 141 -0.72 13.28 7.53
N GLU A 142 -1.24 12.53 8.49
CA GLU A 142 -2.04 11.33 8.18
C GLU A 142 -3.41 11.69 7.57
N LEU A 143 -4.00 12.80 8.02
CA LEU A 143 -5.21 13.34 7.40
C LEU A 143 -4.96 13.78 5.96
N GLU A 144 -3.82 14.42 5.70
CA GLU A 144 -3.43 14.83 4.35
C GLU A 144 -3.22 13.62 3.44
N ASP A 145 -2.45 12.62 3.89
CA ASP A 145 -2.20 11.39 3.13
C ASP A 145 -3.52 10.66 2.82
N PHE A 146 -4.39 10.49 3.82
CA PHE A 146 -5.70 9.86 3.64
C PHE A 146 -6.57 10.67 2.68
N GLY A 147 -6.75 11.97 2.96
CA GLY A 147 -7.60 12.85 2.19
C GLY A 147 -7.18 12.95 0.72
N TYR A 148 -5.88 13.00 0.48
CA TYR A 148 -5.30 12.95 -0.86
C TYR A 148 -5.66 11.66 -1.59
N LEU A 149 -5.41 10.50 -0.97
CA LEU A 149 -5.73 9.20 -1.59
C LEU A 149 -7.23 9.02 -1.83
N MET A 150 -8.09 9.61 -0.99
CA MET A 150 -9.53 9.56 -1.20
C MET A 150 -10.01 10.47 -2.32
N THR A 151 -9.51 11.71 -2.38
CA THR A 151 -10.13 12.80 -3.17
C THR A 151 -9.36 13.22 -4.40
N GLN A 152 -8.06 12.92 -4.51
CA GLN A 152 -7.20 13.38 -5.60
C GLN A 152 -6.62 12.21 -6.41
N THR A 153 -7.25 11.04 -6.32
CA THR A 153 -6.82 9.88 -7.09
C THR A 153 -7.98 9.18 -7.78
N ILE A 154 -7.72 8.65 -8.97
CA ILE A 154 -8.56 7.67 -9.64
C ILE A 154 -8.05 6.26 -9.32
N ALA A 155 -8.96 5.31 -9.19
CA ALA A 155 -8.59 3.89 -9.10
C ALA A 155 -8.51 3.29 -10.51
N CYS A 156 -7.36 2.71 -10.85
CA CYS A 156 -7.17 1.93 -12.07
C CYS A 156 -6.96 0.46 -11.72
N ILE A 157 -7.47 -0.43 -12.58
CA ILE A 157 -7.40 -1.89 -12.36
C ILE A 157 -6.46 -2.47 -13.40
N TRP A 158 -5.28 -2.84 -12.93
CA TRP A 158 -4.19 -3.33 -13.77
C TRP A 158 -4.16 -4.85 -13.75
N GLN A 159 -4.14 -5.45 -14.93
CA GLN A 159 -3.97 -6.88 -15.14
C GLN A 159 -2.62 -7.13 -15.81
N ALA A 160 -1.77 -7.95 -15.21
CA ALA A 160 -0.52 -8.35 -15.82
C ALA A 160 -0.77 -9.08 -17.16
N GLU A 161 -0.05 -8.70 -18.20
CA GLU A 161 -0.05 -9.40 -19.49
C GLU A 161 0.34 -10.88 -19.31
N ALA A 162 -0.25 -11.76 -20.14
CA ALA A 162 0.05 -13.18 -20.13
C ALA A 162 1.56 -13.47 -20.22
N GLY A 163 2.05 -14.29 -19.28
CA GLY A 163 3.48 -14.62 -19.17
C GLY A 163 4.30 -13.62 -18.35
N SER A 164 3.66 -12.62 -17.72
CA SER A 164 4.21 -11.81 -16.64
C SER A 164 3.36 -11.94 -15.37
N GLU A 165 3.90 -11.45 -14.26
CA GLU A 165 3.18 -11.38 -12.99
C GLU A 165 3.75 -10.28 -12.11
N PHE A 166 2.89 -9.68 -11.28
CA PHE A 166 3.30 -8.83 -10.19
C PHE A 166 3.87 -9.68 -9.04
N ILE A 167 4.99 -9.26 -8.46
CA ILE A 167 5.55 -9.93 -7.28
C ILE A 167 4.80 -9.49 -6.01
N LEU A 168 4.72 -10.39 -5.03
CA LEU A 168 4.11 -10.14 -3.73
C LEU A 168 5.19 -10.03 -2.64
N PHE A 169 5.03 -9.12 -1.68
CA PHE A 169 5.96 -8.89 -0.57
C PHE A 169 5.26 -8.19 0.62
N GLU A 170 5.99 -7.97 1.72
CA GLU A 170 5.48 -7.41 2.99
C GLU A 170 4.88 -5.99 2.88
N GLY A 171 5.10 -5.28 1.76
CA GLY A 171 4.62 -3.93 1.51
C GLY A 171 3.83 -3.77 0.20
N CYS A 172 3.12 -4.81 -0.24
CA CYS A 172 2.26 -4.75 -1.44
C CYS A 172 1.22 -3.63 -1.43
N PHE A 173 0.98 -2.98 -0.29
CA PHE A 173 -0.02 -1.95 -0.10
C PHE A 173 0.66 -0.60 0.13
N GLY A 174 0.65 0.24 -0.90
CA GLY A 174 1.08 1.64 -0.79
C GLY A 174 2.57 1.89 -1.07
N VAL A 175 3.20 1.04 -1.89
CA VAL A 175 4.41 1.50 -2.58
C VAL A 175 3.99 2.42 -3.71
N TRP A 176 4.75 3.49 -3.92
CA TRP A 176 4.40 4.55 -4.85
C TRP A 176 5.56 4.88 -5.78
N ASP A 177 5.25 5.51 -6.90
CA ASP A 177 6.22 6.23 -7.73
C ASP A 177 5.88 7.73 -7.74
N GLY A 178 6.90 8.57 -7.89
CA GLY A 178 6.74 10.00 -7.76
C GLY A 178 8.07 10.73 -7.58
N ASP A 179 7.97 12.05 -7.51
CA ASP A 179 9.08 12.94 -7.18
C ASP A 179 8.76 13.69 -5.89
N THR A 180 9.77 14.17 -5.19
CA THR A 180 9.76 14.89 -3.91
C THR A 180 8.46 15.67 -3.65
N GLY A 181 7.51 15.04 -2.96
CA GLY A 181 6.24 15.63 -2.52
C GLY A 181 5.02 15.43 -3.45
N ILE A 182 5.17 14.71 -4.58
CA ILE A 182 4.08 14.37 -5.51
C ILE A 182 4.17 12.89 -5.86
N TRP A 183 3.13 12.15 -5.50
CA TRP A 183 2.98 10.75 -5.89
C TRP A 183 2.17 10.68 -7.18
N PHE A 184 2.66 9.95 -8.17
CA PHE A 184 1.93 9.70 -9.42
C PHE A 184 1.03 8.47 -9.26
N HIS A 185 1.57 7.37 -8.78
CA HIS A 185 0.85 6.12 -8.56
C HIS A 185 1.07 5.62 -7.14
N ASN A 186 0.03 5.06 -6.56
CA ASN A 186 0.12 4.20 -5.38
C ASN A 186 -0.34 2.80 -5.78
N PHE A 187 0.57 1.83 -5.67
CA PHE A 187 0.35 0.45 -6.08
C PHE A 187 -0.16 -0.40 -4.91
N PHE A 188 -1.21 -1.16 -5.19
CA PHE A 188 -1.80 -2.14 -4.28
C PHE A 188 -1.90 -3.49 -4.99
N ILE A 189 -0.90 -4.35 -4.80
CA ILE A 189 -0.83 -5.66 -5.47
C ILE A 189 -1.71 -6.66 -4.72
N ILE A 190 -2.86 -7.00 -5.31
CA ILE A 190 -3.83 -7.91 -4.73
C ILE A 190 -3.55 -9.37 -5.08
N SER A 191 -2.88 -9.63 -6.21
CA SER A 191 -2.46 -10.97 -6.64
C SER A 191 -1.37 -10.89 -7.70
N PRO A 192 -0.71 -12.00 -8.08
CA PRO A 192 0.27 -11.96 -9.16
C PRO A 192 -0.29 -11.52 -10.51
N ARG A 193 -1.62 -11.59 -10.70
CA ARG A 193 -2.27 -11.15 -11.94
C ARG A 193 -2.82 -9.74 -11.87
N PHE A 194 -3.15 -9.21 -10.70
CA PHE A 194 -3.92 -7.99 -10.57
C PHE A 194 -3.32 -7.01 -9.57
N ALA A 195 -3.39 -5.73 -9.92
CA ALA A 195 -3.07 -4.61 -9.05
C ALA A 195 -4.19 -3.57 -9.11
N ILE A 196 -4.46 -2.93 -7.97
CA ILE A 196 -5.23 -1.69 -7.92
C ILE A 196 -4.20 -0.56 -7.84
N VAL A 197 -4.32 0.43 -8.72
CA VAL A 197 -3.39 1.56 -8.78
C VAL A 197 -4.17 2.84 -8.56
N LEU A 198 -3.86 3.56 -7.49
CA LEU A 198 -4.43 4.88 -7.27
C LEU A 198 -3.55 5.90 -7.98
N VAL A 199 -4.05 6.47 -9.07
CA VAL A 199 -3.35 7.43 -9.91
C VAL A 199 -3.74 8.84 -9.49
N ASN A 200 -2.77 9.70 -9.25
CA ASN A 200 -2.99 11.10 -8.94
C ASN A 200 -3.64 11.84 -10.12
N GLU A 201 -4.80 12.43 -9.90
CA GLU A 201 -5.54 13.17 -10.93
C GLU A 201 -4.78 14.40 -11.44
N LEU A 202 -3.97 15.04 -10.58
CA LEU A 202 -3.18 16.21 -10.99
C LEU A 202 -2.20 15.84 -12.10
N TYR A 203 -1.61 14.65 -12.06
CA TYR A 203 -0.68 14.17 -13.09
C TYR A 203 -1.33 14.11 -14.47
N LEU A 204 -2.65 13.88 -14.53
CA LEU A 204 -3.39 13.75 -15.78
C LEU A 204 -3.74 15.12 -16.40
N THR A 205 -3.51 16.21 -15.67
CA THR A 205 -3.72 17.57 -16.19
C THR A 205 -2.58 17.99 -17.11
N GLU A 206 -2.91 18.65 -18.22
CA GLU A 206 -1.91 19.16 -19.18
C GLU A 206 -0.87 20.08 -18.51
N ARG A 207 -1.30 20.85 -17.51
CA ARG A 207 -0.43 21.73 -16.70
C ARG A 207 0.72 20.97 -16.03
N MET A 208 0.50 19.72 -15.61
CA MET A 208 1.53 18.91 -14.99
C MET A 208 2.43 18.25 -16.03
N LYS A 209 1.87 17.86 -17.19
CA LYS A 209 2.61 17.27 -18.31
C LYS A 209 3.65 18.21 -18.93
N GLU A 210 3.39 19.52 -18.90
CA GLU A 210 4.33 20.55 -19.39
C GLU A 210 5.60 20.71 -18.54
N LYS A 211 5.66 20.10 -17.33
CA LYS A 211 6.80 20.24 -16.42
C LYS A 211 7.77 19.08 -16.59
N PRO A 212 8.97 19.29 -17.16
CA PRO A 212 9.90 18.20 -17.51
C PRO A 212 10.40 17.36 -16.34
N ARG A 213 10.33 17.90 -15.11
CA ARG A 213 10.78 17.22 -13.89
C ARG A 213 9.78 16.18 -13.38
N TRP A 214 8.54 16.22 -13.87
CA TRP A 214 7.43 15.44 -13.30
C TRP A 214 6.92 14.41 -14.31
N THR A 215 7.81 13.55 -14.77
CA THR A 215 7.46 12.45 -15.67
C THR A 215 7.24 11.16 -14.89
N SER A 216 6.06 10.58 -15.08
CA SER A 216 5.76 9.23 -14.62
C SER A 216 6.62 8.19 -15.34
N LEU A 217 6.91 7.07 -14.69
CA LEU A 217 7.54 5.90 -15.31
C LEU A 217 6.58 5.15 -16.27
N PHE A 218 5.30 5.44 -16.16
CA PHE A 218 4.17 4.80 -16.84
C PHE A 218 3.46 5.82 -17.72
N GLY A 219 3.16 5.42 -18.96
CA GLY A 219 2.46 6.28 -19.93
C GLY A 219 0.96 6.37 -19.68
N ASP A 220 0.35 7.42 -20.24
CA ASP A 220 -1.08 7.75 -20.11
C ASP A 220 -2.03 6.61 -20.55
N SER A 221 -1.57 5.70 -21.42
CA SER A 221 -2.34 4.53 -21.86
C SER A 221 -2.70 3.57 -20.71
N LEU A 222 -2.02 3.67 -19.57
CA LEU A 222 -2.31 2.87 -18.37
C LEU A 222 -3.28 3.55 -17.40
N HIS A 223 -3.85 4.70 -17.77
CA HIS A 223 -4.75 5.52 -16.95
C HIS A 223 -6.15 5.57 -17.56
N ALA A 224 -6.88 4.46 -17.49
CA ALA A 224 -8.29 4.45 -17.87
C ALA A 224 -9.14 5.05 -16.75
N PHE A 225 -9.78 6.19 -17.02
CA PHE A 225 -10.79 6.74 -16.13
C PHE A 225 -12.01 5.82 -16.09
N PRO A 226 -12.62 5.61 -14.91
CA PRO A 226 -13.89 4.91 -14.84
C PRO A 226 -14.98 5.72 -15.54
N GLU A 227 -15.83 5.03 -16.29
CA GLU A 227 -17.05 5.66 -16.80
C GLU A 227 -17.96 5.93 -15.61
N THR A 228 -18.21 7.22 -15.33
CA THR A 228 -18.94 7.62 -14.14
C THR A 228 -20.35 8.05 -14.50
N ASN A 229 -21.34 7.38 -13.92
CA ASN A 229 -22.74 7.73 -14.00
C ASN A 229 -23.14 8.46 -12.71
N TYR A 230 -23.13 9.79 -12.78
CA TYR A 230 -23.54 10.64 -11.68
C TYR A 230 -25.06 10.69 -11.55
N LYS A 231 -25.57 10.46 -10.34
CA LYS A 231 -27.02 10.41 -10.10
C LYS A 231 -27.72 11.74 -10.40
N LYS A 232 -27.01 12.85 -10.17
CA LYS A 232 -27.50 14.22 -10.40
C LYS A 232 -27.36 14.70 -11.86
N GLY A 233 -26.91 13.84 -12.77
CA GLY A 233 -26.65 14.20 -14.17
C GLY A 233 -25.16 14.43 -14.45
N PRO A 234 -24.76 14.71 -15.71
CA PRO A 234 -23.35 14.95 -16.03
C PRO A 234 -22.81 16.19 -15.31
N LEU A 235 -21.54 16.15 -14.90
CA LEU A 235 -20.86 17.32 -14.38
C LEU A 235 -20.80 18.44 -15.44
N PRO A 236 -20.94 19.72 -15.04
CA PRO A 236 -20.64 20.86 -15.92
C PRO A 236 -19.23 20.76 -16.50
N LYS A 237 -18.94 21.32 -17.67
CA LYS A 237 -17.59 21.24 -18.27
C LYS A 237 -16.53 22.02 -17.46
N ASP A 238 -16.95 23.12 -16.82
CA ASP A 238 -16.07 24.05 -16.10
C ASP A 238 -16.38 24.04 -14.59
N PHE A 239 -16.50 22.85 -14.01
CA PHE A 239 -16.79 22.71 -12.57
C PHE A 239 -15.53 22.93 -11.73
N ASP A 240 -15.67 23.60 -10.59
CA ASP A 240 -14.63 23.65 -9.57
C ASP A 240 -14.72 22.46 -8.61
N LEU A 241 -13.69 22.26 -7.79
CA LEU A 241 -13.66 21.17 -6.81
C LEU A 241 -14.86 21.21 -5.87
N GLU A 242 -15.33 22.40 -5.50
CA GLU A 242 -16.48 22.59 -4.63
C GLU A 242 -17.75 22.02 -5.27
N THR A 243 -17.98 22.35 -6.55
CA THR A 243 -19.06 21.81 -7.37
C THR A 243 -19.00 20.29 -7.47
N LEU A 244 -17.81 19.69 -7.63
CA LEU A 244 -17.66 18.22 -7.65
C LEU A 244 -18.17 17.57 -6.36
N PHE A 245 -17.84 18.16 -5.21
CA PHE A 245 -18.26 17.63 -3.92
C PHE A 245 -19.77 17.74 -3.72
N TYR A 246 -20.38 18.88 -4.10
CA TYR A 246 -21.83 19.05 -4.02
C TYR A 246 -22.59 18.19 -5.03
N HIS A 247 -22.00 17.92 -6.18
CA HIS A 247 -22.60 17.10 -7.23
C HIS A 247 -22.50 15.60 -6.94
N SER A 248 -21.53 15.19 -6.12
CA SER A 248 -21.34 13.80 -5.75
C SER A 248 -22.49 13.28 -4.88
N THR A 249 -22.93 12.05 -5.13
CA THR A 249 -23.86 11.33 -4.25
C THR A 249 -23.33 9.92 -3.93
N PRO A 250 -23.76 9.32 -2.80
CA PRO A 250 -23.40 7.94 -2.46
C PRO A 250 -23.76 6.90 -3.55
N ASP A 251 -24.77 7.23 -4.37
CA ASP A 251 -25.32 6.36 -5.42
C ASP A 251 -24.68 6.55 -6.79
N ASP A 252 -23.68 7.44 -6.93
CA ASP A 252 -22.93 7.57 -8.17
C ASP A 252 -22.23 6.23 -8.49
N VAL A 253 -22.29 5.80 -9.74
CA VAL A 253 -21.75 4.50 -10.17
C VAL A 253 -20.52 4.70 -11.06
N PHE A 254 -19.42 4.04 -10.70
CA PHE A 254 -18.16 4.03 -11.41
C PHE A 254 -17.98 2.67 -12.08
N LYS A 255 -17.92 2.65 -13.42
CA LYS A 255 -17.64 1.45 -14.20
C LYS A 255 -16.16 1.38 -14.54
N TYR A 256 -15.52 0.30 -14.13
CA TYR A 256 -14.09 0.09 -14.33
C TYR A 256 -13.83 -0.89 -15.46
N LYS A 257 -12.84 -0.54 -16.28
CA LYS A 257 -12.24 -1.41 -17.28
C LYS A 257 -10.92 -1.96 -16.76
N ARG A 258 -10.63 -3.22 -17.08
CA ARG A 258 -9.32 -3.82 -16.81
C ARG A 258 -8.32 -3.38 -17.86
N ILE A 259 -7.18 -2.87 -17.42
CA ILE A 259 -6.08 -2.48 -18.29
C ILE A 259 -5.07 -3.62 -18.32
N VAL A 260 -4.83 -4.20 -19.49
CA VAL A 260 -3.75 -5.18 -19.65
C VAL A 260 -2.43 -4.44 -19.70
N VAL A 261 -1.62 -4.60 -18.67
CA VAL A 261 -0.33 -3.93 -18.51
C VAL A 261 0.73 -4.73 -19.26
N PRO A 262 1.46 -4.11 -20.21
CA PRO A 262 2.55 -4.77 -20.93
C PRO A 262 3.59 -5.36 -19.99
N LYS A 263 4.21 -6.49 -20.38
CA LYS A 263 5.30 -7.14 -19.60
C LYS A 263 6.35 -6.16 -19.07
N GLU A 264 6.77 -5.22 -19.90
CA GLU A 264 7.81 -4.26 -19.52
C GLU A 264 7.37 -3.38 -18.35
N ASP A 265 6.14 -2.87 -18.38
CA ASP A 265 5.60 -2.06 -17.29
C ASP A 265 5.32 -2.89 -16.03
N VAL A 266 4.93 -4.16 -16.16
CA VAL A 266 4.88 -5.09 -15.02
C VAL A 266 6.27 -5.25 -14.39
N TYR A 267 7.33 -5.37 -15.20
CA TYR A 267 8.69 -5.46 -14.69
C TYR A 267 9.20 -4.16 -14.08
N LYS A 268 8.77 -2.98 -14.57
CA LYS A 268 9.02 -1.70 -13.91
C LYS A 268 8.40 -1.65 -12.51
N VAL A 269 7.13 -2.02 -12.39
CA VAL A 269 6.43 -2.11 -11.09
C VAL A 269 7.18 -3.05 -10.15
N ASN A 270 7.54 -4.25 -10.61
CA ASN A 270 8.33 -5.18 -9.82
C ASN A 270 9.70 -4.60 -9.43
N GLY A 271 10.33 -3.81 -10.32
CA GLY A 271 11.57 -3.10 -10.05
C GLY A 271 11.45 -2.11 -8.88
N ILE A 272 10.38 -1.30 -8.86
CA ILE A 272 10.08 -0.38 -7.75
C ILE A 272 9.96 -1.16 -6.43
N PHE A 273 9.28 -2.32 -6.46
CA PHE A 273 9.10 -3.15 -5.27
C PHE A 273 10.38 -3.82 -4.78
N LEU A 274 11.24 -4.23 -5.72
CA LEU A 274 12.56 -4.76 -5.40
C LEU A 274 13.39 -3.67 -4.71
N ASP A 275 13.45 -2.45 -5.24
CA ASP A 275 14.29 -1.40 -4.63
C ASP A 275 13.85 -1.00 -3.21
N ALA A 276 12.57 -1.16 -2.87
CA ALA A 276 12.02 -0.73 -1.59
C ALA A 276 12.45 -1.55 -0.33
N ARG A 277 13.61 -2.24 -0.35
CA ARG A 277 14.26 -2.99 0.76
C ARG A 277 13.37 -3.97 1.50
N ARG A 278 13.35 -5.24 1.08
CA ARG A 278 12.36 -6.23 1.53
C ARG A 278 12.96 -7.44 2.24
N LYS A 279 12.22 -8.01 3.19
CA LYS A 279 12.57 -9.25 3.91
C LYS A 279 12.06 -10.50 3.20
N PHE A 280 10.90 -10.40 2.57
CA PHE A 280 10.20 -11.54 1.97
C PHE A 280 9.71 -11.19 0.57
N LEU A 281 9.91 -12.13 -0.36
CA LEU A 281 9.39 -12.07 -1.72
C LEU A 281 8.64 -13.37 -2.03
N THR A 282 7.47 -13.23 -2.63
CA THR A 282 6.63 -14.33 -3.10
C THR A 282 6.29 -14.11 -4.56
N TYR A 283 6.46 -15.17 -5.35
CA TYR A 283 6.18 -15.17 -6.78
C TYR A 283 5.64 -16.53 -7.19
N LYS A 284 4.83 -16.55 -8.25
CA LYS A 284 4.19 -17.77 -8.76
C LYS A 284 5.04 -18.41 -9.87
N SER A 285 5.78 -17.63 -10.65
CA SER A 285 6.59 -18.10 -11.77
C SER A 285 8.05 -17.72 -11.59
N THR A 286 8.91 -18.73 -11.43
CA THR A 286 10.37 -18.55 -11.43
C THR A 286 10.87 -17.86 -12.69
N VAL A 287 10.25 -18.13 -13.85
CA VAL A 287 10.57 -17.46 -15.12
C VAL A 287 10.23 -15.98 -15.08
N SER A 288 9.04 -15.61 -14.60
CA SER A 288 8.63 -14.20 -14.51
C SER A 288 9.49 -13.44 -13.49
N MET A 289 9.80 -14.08 -12.36
CA MET A 289 10.71 -13.53 -11.35
C MET A 289 12.11 -13.28 -11.92
N TYR A 290 12.68 -14.26 -12.65
CA TYR A 290 13.98 -14.09 -13.30
C TYR A 290 14.00 -12.90 -14.27
N LYS A 291 12.95 -12.76 -15.10
CA LYS A 291 12.81 -11.63 -16.03
C LYS A 291 12.71 -10.30 -15.28
N SER A 292 11.97 -10.26 -14.18
CA SER A 292 11.86 -9.06 -13.32
C SER A 292 13.22 -8.67 -12.72
N LEU A 293 14.01 -9.63 -12.22
CA LEU A 293 15.36 -9.39 -11.71
C LEU A 293 16.30 -8.88 -12.82
N ARG A 294 16.28 -9.51 -13.99
CA ARG A 294 17.10 -9.07 -15.14
C ARG A 294 16.74 -7.66 -15.60
N TYR A 295 15.44 -7.34 -15.61
CA TYR A 295 14.98 -5.99 -15.90
C TYR A 295 15.48 -5.00 -14.85
N HIS A 296 15.28 -5.29 -13.56
CA HIS A 296 15.76 -4.48 -12.45
C HIS A 296 17.28 -4.21 -12.57
N ASP A 297 18.09 -5.24 -12.82
CA ASP A 297 19.54 -5.07 -12.97
C ASP A 297 19.94 -4.18 -14.16
N LYS A 298 19.16 -4.21 -15.25
CA LYS A 298 19.36 -3.35 -16.41
C LYS A 298 19.10 -1.88 -16.08
N VAL A 299 18.07 -1.59 -15.28
CA VAL A 299 17.57 -0.22 -15.09
C VAL A 299 17.93 0.41 -13.74
N LYS A 300 18.35 -0.38 -12.75
CA LYS A 300 18.48 0.09 -11.35
C LYS A 300 19.38 1.30 -11.17
N LYS A 301 20.48 1.39 -11.92
CA LYS A 301 21.40 2.54 -11.86
C LYS A 301 20.79 3.85 -12.36
N HIS A 302 19.75 3.77 -13.18
CA HIS A 302 19.11 4.93 -13.78
C HIS A 302 17.78 5.28 -13.11
N MET A 303 17.12 4.29 -12.50
CA MET A 303 15.77 4.43 -11.94
C MET A 303 15.73 4.46 -10.41
N PHE A 304 16.73 3.90 -9.74
CA PHE A 304 16.62 3.54 -8.33
C PHE A 304 17.81 4.02 -7.51
N GLN A 305 17.56 4.48 -6.28
CA GLN A 305 18.60 5.04 -5.41
C GLN A 305 19.38 3.95 -4.69
N ASP A 306 18.70 2.91 -4.20
CA ASP A 306 19.32 1.89 -3.35
C ASP A 306 20.07 0.82 -4.16
N CYS A 307 19.70 0.61 -5.43
CA CYS A 307 20.43 -0.23 -6.38
C CYS A 307 20.69 -1.66 -5.86
N LEU A 308 19.74 -2.24 -5.13
CA LEU A 308 19.92 -3.50 -4.42
C LEU A 308 20.42 -4.64 -5.33
N ASP A 309 21.28 -5.51 -4.77
CA ASP A 309 21.78 -6.69 -5.47
C ASP A 309 20.98 -7.95 -5.10
N TYR A 310 20.39 -8.56 -6.12
CA TYR A 310 19.62 -9.80 -6.03
C TYR A 310 20.33 -10.98 -6.67
N SER A 311 21.64 -10.90 -6.88
CA SER A 311 22.48 -11.99 -7.39
C SER A 311 22.26 -13.30 -6.63
N VAL A 312 22.03 -13.24 -5.30
CA VAL A 312 21.75 -14.40 -4.44
C VAL A 312 20.46 -15.15 -4.76
N LEU A 313 19.49 -14.52 -5.43
CA LEU A 313 18.24 -15.17 -5.82
C LEU A 313 18.37 -15.97 -7.13
N ARG A 314 19.39 -15.67 -7.94
CA ARG A 314 19.53 -16.25 -9.29
C ARG A 314 19.85 -17.76 -9.33
N PRO A 315 20.65 -18.34 -8.42
CA PRO A 315 21.01 -19.76 -8.48
C PRO A 315 19.82 -20.73 -8.38
N GLY A 316 18.67 -20.28 -7.85
CA GLY A 316 17.43 -21.07 -7.78
C GLY A 316 16.43 -20.80 -8.91
N LEU A 317 16.77 -19.92 -9.86
CA LEU A 317 15.91 -19.54 -10.98
C LEU A 317 16.44 -20.16 -12.28
N PRO A 318 15.56 -20.60 -13.20
CA PRO A 318 15.99 -21.23 -14.44
C PRO A 318 16.85 -20.28 -15.27
N THR A 319 18.13 -20.64 -15.45
CA THR A 319 19.12 -19.87 -16.23
C THR A 319 18.88 -19.98 -17.73
N VAL A 320 18.17 -21.02 -18.17
CA VAL A 320 17.82 -21.31 -19.56
C VAL A 320 16.32 -21.48 -19.65
N LEU A 321 15.64 -20.65 -20.44
CA LEU A 321 14.23 -20.85 -20.76
C LEU A 321 14.14 -22.11 -21.64
N PRO A 322 13.50 -23.20 -21.20
CA PRO A 322 13.15 -24.24 -22.15
C PRO A 322 12.17 -23.62 -23.16
N LEU A 323 12.47 -23.79 -24.45
CA LEU A 323 11.61 -23.33 -25.56
C LEU A 323 10.26 -24.09 -25.64
N GLY A 324 9.90 -24.85 -24.61
CA GLY A 324 8.66 -25.61 -24.52
C GLY A 324 8.06 -25.53 -23.11
N ASN A 325 6.73 -25.51 -23.05
CA ASN A 325 5.87 -25.45 -21.86
C ASN A 325 6.50 -26.13 -20.63
N SER A 326 7.12 -25.34 -19.74
CA SER A 326 7.58 -25.82 -18.44
C SER A 326 6.54 -25.51 -17.37
N ASP A 327 6.23 -26.50 -16.55
CA ASP A 327 5.35 -26.38 -15.39
C ASP A 327 5.78 -25.23 -14.47
N ALA A 328 4.81 -24.39 -14.10
CA ALA A 328 5.05 -23.23 -13.23
C ALA A 328 5.40 -23.69 -11.81
N THR A 329 6.67 -23.57 -11.44
CA THR A 329 7.13 -23.74 -10.05
C THR A 329 6.96 -22.42 -9.29
N SER A 330 6.19 -22.43 -8.21
CA SER A 330 6.06 -21.29 -7.29
C SER A 330 7.20 -21.26 -6.27
N GLY A 331 7.54 -20.06 -5.79
CA GLY A 331 8.64 -19.88 -4.84
C GLY A 331 8.37 -18.79 -3.81
N THR A 332 8.87 -19.01 -2.60
CA THR A 332 8.94 -18.01 -1.54
C THR A 332 10.37 -18.00 -1.02
N THR A 333 11.00 -16.83 -1.02
CA THR A 333 12.39 -16.69 -0.55
C THR A 333 12.47 -15.65 0.56
N VAL A 334 13.18 -16.01 1.63
CA VAL A 334 13.58 -15.08 2.70
C VAL A 334 14.91 -14.46 2.28
N LEU A 335 14.94 -13.14 2.18
CA LEU A 335 16.16 -12.41 1.85
C LEU A 335 17.08 -12.33 3.07
N PRO A 336 18.40 -12.44 2.89
CA PRO A 336 19.32 -12.21 4.00
C PRO A 336 19.11 -10.79 4.55
N PRO A 337 19.18 -10.59 5.88
CA PRO A 337 19.09 -9.26 6.45
C PRO A 337 20.19 -8.39 5.84
N GLY A 338 19.81 -7.29 5.19
CA GLY A 338 20.79 -6.32 4.70
C GLY A 338 21.67 -5.86 5.86
N ASN A 339 22.97 -5.75 5.63
CA ASN A 339 23.99 -5.37 6.63
C ASN A 339 23.56 -4.14 7.43
N SER A 340 22.87 -4.37 8.53
CA SER A 340 22.44 -3.38 9.52
C SER A 340 22.23 -4.13 10.83
N GLY A 341 22.80 -3.58 11.91
CA GLY A 341 23.08 -4.28 13.17
C GLY A 341 21.92 -5.08 13.76
N SER A 342 22.29 -6.20 14.39
CA SER A 342 21.38 -7.23 14.91
C SER A 342 20.36 -6.70 15.92
N ASN A 343 19.08 -6.96 15.66
CA ASN A 343 18.08 -7.11 16.70
C ASN A 343 17.26 -8.37 16.41
N ARG A 344 17.22 -9.29 17.38
CA ARG A 344 16.38 -10.50 17.31
C ARG A 344 14.92 -10.06 17.32
N ARG A 345 14.19 -10.29 16.23
CA ARG A 345 12.75 -10.04 16.13
C ARG A 345 12.00 -11.34 15.92
N THR A 346 10.90 -11.50 16.65
CA THR A 346 9.90 -12.53 16.42
C THR A 346 9.11 -12.18 15.16
N SER A 347 8.92 -13.13 14.26
CA SER A 347 8.12 -12.95 13.03
C SER A 347 6.90 -13.88 13.06
N ILE A 348 5.76 -13.38 12.59
CA ILE A 348 4.54 -14.15 12.36
C ILE A 348 4.42 -14.38 10.85
N ILE A 349 4.29 -15.63 10.42
CA ILE A 349 4.10 -16.02 9.02
C ILE A 349 2.63 -16.38 8.82
N LEU A 350 1.93 -15.67 7.93
CA LEU A 350 0.54 -15.96 7.55
C LEU A 350 0.51 -16.58 6.15
N LEU A 351 0.10 -17.85 6.05
CA LEU A 351 -0.05 -18.57 4.78
C LEU A 351 -1.53 -18.58 4.34
N ILE A 352 -1.89 -17.68 3.42
CA ILE A 352 -3.23 -17.63 2.83
C ILE A 352 -3.26 -18.48 1.55
N GLY A 353 -4.31 -19.29 1.37
CA GLY A 353 -4.45 -20.24 0.26
C GLY A 353 -5.57 -21.25 0.50
N LYS A 354 -5.97 -22.00 -0.54
CA LYS A 354 -7.01 -23.04 -0.43
C LYS A 354 -6.64 -24.12 0.61
N PRO A 355 -7.61 -24.77 1.27
CA PRO A 355 -7.37 -25.74 2.37
C PRO A 355 -6.44 -26.92 2.03
N VAL A 356 -6.11 -27.17 0.76
CA VAL A 356 -5.36 -28.35 0.29
C VAL A 356 -4.00 -28.00 -0.34
N ALA A 357 -3.57 -26.73 -0.30
CA ALA A 357 -2.38 -26.26 -1.01
C ALA A 357 -1.03 -26.50 -0.27
N GLY A 358 -0.85 -27.64 0.42
CA GLY A 358 0.43 -28.03 1.01
C GLY A 358 0.95 -27.12 2.14
N LYS A 359 0.09 -26.32 2.78
CA LYS A 359 0.49 -25.39 3.86
C LYS A 359 1.14 -26.09 5.04
N SER A 360 0.61 -27.26 5.41
CA SER A 360 1.19 -28.10 6.47
C SER A 360 2.59 -28.57 6.10
N THR A 361 2.83 -28.96 4.85
CA THR A 361 4.14 -29.38 4.35
C THR A 361 5.16 -28.25 4.41
N ILE A 362 4.78 -27.03 4.04
CA ILE A 362 5.64 -25.84 4.12
C ILE A 362 5.99 -25.51 5.58
N LEU A 363 5.02 -25.56 6.49
CA LEU A 363 5.25 -25.34 7.92
C LEU A 363 6.19 -26.41 8.51
N THR A 364 6.01 -27.69 8.14
CA THR A 364 6.88 -28.79 8.57
C THR A 364 8.31 -28.65 8.05
N GLN A 365 8.50 -28.20 6.80
CA GLN A 365 9.83 -27.96 6.22
C GLN A 365 10.54 -26.76 6.86
N LEU A 366 9.79 -25.71 7.22
CA LEU A 366 10.35 -24.55 7.93
C LEU A 366 10.69 -24.87 9.39
N GLY A 367 9.90 -25.71 10.06
CA GLY A 367 10.16 -26.15 11.44
C GLY A 367 11.28 -27.19 11.58
N THR A 368 11.50 -28.05 10.58
CA THR A 368 12.56 -29.08 10.63
C THR A 368 13.96 -28.54 10.36
N LYS A 369 14.09 -27.41 9.65
CA LYS A 369 15.39 -26.76 9.42
C LYS A 369 15.92 -26.00 10.64
N THR A 370 15.09 -25.72 11.65
CA THR A 370 15.49 -24.98 12.85
C THR A 370 15.93 -25.86 14.04
N SER A 371 15.82 -27.20 13.94
CA SER A 371 16.12 -28.12 15.05
C SER A 371 17.48 -28.81 15.03
N ARG A 372 18.39 -28.47 14.11
CA ARG A 372 19.79 -28.96 14.16
C ARG A 372 20.74 -27.87 14.64
N GLY A 373 20.88 -27.72 15.96
CA GLY A 373 21.94 -26.92 16.55
C GLY A 373 21.81 -26.70 18.06
N ARG A 374 22.62 -27.46 18.82
CA ARG A 374 23.08 -27.28 20.22
C ARG A 374 22.08 -27.48 21.37
N SER A 375 22.27 -28.61 22.06
CA SER A 375 22.06 -28.70 23.50
C SER A 375 23.19 -27.99 24.25
N MET A 376 22.83 -27.22 25.28
CA MET A 376 23.46 -27.10 26.61
C MET A 376 23.05 -25.78 27.27
N GLY A 377 22.71 -25.86 28.57
CA GLY A 377 22.70 -24.72 29.50
C GLY A 377 21.32 -24.23 29.91
N SER A 378 20.70 -24.90 30.89
CA SER A 378 19.59 -24.33 31.64
C SER A 378 20.11 -23.31 32.66
N THR A 379 19.64 -22.09 32.61
CA THR A 379 19.54 -21.20 33.77
C THR A 379 18.16 -20.58 33.78
N LYS A 380 17.39 -20.94 34.81
CA LYS A 380 16.15 -20.29 35.21
C LYS A 380 16.52 -18.91 35.74
N ASP A 381 15.87 -17.88 35.25
CA ASP A 381 15.64 -16.66 36.04
C ASP A 381 14.16 -16.30 35.90
N VAL A 382 13.53 -16.27 37.07
CA VAL A 382 12.15 -15.87 37.35
C VAL A 382 12.20 -14.39 37.71
N TYR A 383 11.36 -13.56 37.11
CA TYR A 383 10.93 -12.31 37.75
C TYR A 383 9.44 -12.09 37.49
N GLU A 384 8.69 -12.10 38.60
CA GLU A 384 7.35 -11.54 38.77
C GLU A 384 7.47 -10.02 38.92
N GLU A 385 6.71 -9.26 38.13
CA GLU A 385 5.65 -8.32 38.55
C GLU A 385 4.89 -7.80 37.32
#